data_AF-A0A3M1KML0-F1
#
_entry.id   AF-A0A3M1KML0-F1
#
_cell.length_a   1.000
_cell.length_b   1.000
_cell.length_c   1.000
_cell.angle_alpha   90.00
_cell.angle_beta   90.00
_cell.angle_gamma   90.00
#
_symmetry.space_group_name_H-M   'P 1'
#
loop_
_entity.id
_entity.type
_entity.pdbx_description
1 polymer ?
#
loop_
_entity_poly.entity_id
_entity_poly.type
_entity_poly.pdbx_seq_one_letter_code
_entity_poly.pdbx_strand_id
1 'polypeptide(L)' 'MARITVEDCLQRVPNRFQLAIAAVKRAKMLLRGARPLVETDNKEIVTALREIAAGEVKLAEREANG' A
#
# COMPACT_ATOMS: atom_id res chain seq x y z
N MET A 1 3.87 7.12 -16.46
CA MET A 1 3.66 7.50 -15.05
C MET A 1 2.18 7.78 -14.79
N ALA A 2 1.42 6.76 -14.39
CA ALA A 2 0.01 6.95 -14.03
C ALA A 2 -0.05 7.67 -12.67
N ARG A 3 -0.82 8.76 -12.60
CA ARG A 3 -1.02 9.53 -11.36
C ARG A 3 -1.93 8.73 -10.43
N ILE A 4 -1.43 8.32 -9.27
CA ILE A 4 -2.21 7.73 -8.17
C ILE A 4 -2.55 8.83 -7.17
N THR A 5 -3.76 8.82 -6.62
CA THR A 5 -4.19 9.79 -5.59
C THR A 5 -4.30 9.14 -4.22
N VAL A 6 -4.34 9.96 -3.17
CA VAL A 6 -4.56 9.46 -1.81
C VAL A 6 -5.98 8.95 -1.67
N GLU A 7 -6.93 9.59 -2.36
CA GLU A 7 -8.34 9.24 -2.39
C GLU A 7 -8.56 7.81 -2.90
N ASP A 8 -7.82 7.38 -3.93
CA ASP A 8 -7.85 6.00 -4.44
C ASP A 8 -7.44 4.99 -3.35
N CYS A 9 -6.41 5.34 -2.57
CA CYS A 9 -5.93 4.49 -1.48
C CYS A 9 -6.93 4.44 -0.32
N LEU A 10 -7.60 5.57 -0.02
CA LEU A 10 -8.58 5.68 1.06
C LEU A 10 -9.86 4.88 0.80
N GLN A 11 -10.18 4.56 -0.47
CA GLN A 11 -11.26 3.60 -0.78
C GLN A 11 -10.98 2.19 -0.24
N ARG A 12 -9.70 1.85 -0.05
CA ARG A 12 -9.26 0.53 0.45
C ARG A 12 -8.86 0.57 1.92
N VAL A 13 -8.24 1.68 2.35
CA VAL A 13 -7.80 1.90 3.72
C VAL A 13 -8.30 3.26 4.21
N PRO A 14 -9.52 3.33 4.79
CA PRO A 14 -10.15 4.61 5.13
C PRO A 14 -9.40 5.43 6.18
N ASN A 15 -8.62 4.78 7.04
CA ASN A 15 -7.81 5.45 8.05
C ASN A 15 -6.45 5.88 7.49
N ARG A 16 -6.23 7.20 7.42
CA ARG A 16 -5.00 7.81 6.88
C ARG A 16 -3.71 7.38 7.60
N PHE A 17 -3.76 7.15 8.91
CA PHE A 17 -2.60 6.70 9.67
C PHE A 17 -2.29 5.23 9.38
N GLN A 18 -3.31 4.38 9.31
CA GLN A 18 -3.14 2.99 8.90
C GLN A 18 -2.63 2.89 7.45
N LEU A 19 -3.14 3.74 6.54
CA LEU A 19 -2.65 3.84 5.17
C LEU A 19 -1.15 4.17 5.14
N ALA A 20 -0.71 5.20 5.89
CA ALA A 20 0.69 5.57 5.95
C ALA A 20 1.57 4.42 6.46
N ILE A 21 1.14 3.74 7.53
CA ILE A 21 1.85 2.60 8.11
C ILE A 21 1.92 1.43 7.11
N ALA A 22 0.81 1.13 6.43
CA ALA A 22 0.72 0.06 5.45
C ALA A 22 1.62 0.31 4.23
N ALA A 23 1.58 1.53 3.70
CA ALA A 23 2.42 1.94 2.58
C ALA A 23 3.91 1.83 2.93
N VAL A 24 4.32 2.30 4.12
CA VAL A 24 5.72 2.19 4.58
C VAL A 24 6.13 0.72 4.76
N LYS A 25 5.28 -0.11 5.38
CA LYS A 25 5.57 -1.54 5.56
C LYS A 25 5.76 -2.23 4.21
N ARG A 26 4.85 -2.00 3.26
CA ARG A 26 4.93 -2.61 1.94
C ARG A 26 6.12 -2.09 1.12
N ALA A 27 6.39 -0.79 1.15
CA ALA A 27 7.57 -0.21 0.50
C ALA A 27 8.88 -0.83 1.03
N LYS A 28 8.98 -1.08 2.34
CA LYS A 28 10.13 -1.80 2.93
C LYS A 28 10.26 -3.24 2.43
N MET A 29 9.16 -3.93 2.14
CA MET A 29 9.21 -5.27 1.53
C MET A 29 9.75 -5.20 0.10
N LEU A 30 9.27 -4.24 -0.69
CA LEU A 30 9.74 -4.02 -2.07
C LEU A 30 11.23 -3.66 -2.09
N LEU A 31 11.69 -2.79 -1.19
CA LEU A 31 13.12 -2.47 -1.02
C LEU A 31 13.98 -3.69 -0.66
N ARG A 32 13.39 -4.72 -0.02
CA ARG A 32 14.06 -5.99 0.30
C ARG A 32 13.98 -7.02 -0.84
N GLY A 33 13.52 -6.61 -2.02
CA GLY A 33 13.41 -7.48 -3.20
C GLY A 33 12.11 -8.25 -3.30
N ALA A 34 11.07 -7.91 -2.52
CA ALA A 34 9.75 -8.48 -2.74
C ALA A 34 9.26 -8.11 -4.14
N ARG A 35 8.63 -9.07 -4.83
CA ARG A 35 8.05 -8.81 -6.15
C ARG A 35 6.87 -7.83 -6.04
N PRO A 36 6.82 -6.80 -6.91
CA PRO A 36 5.62 -5.99 -7.08
C PRO A 36 4.42 -6.85 -7.49
N LEU A 37 3.24 -6.49 -7.01
CA LEU A 37 1.95 -7.11 -7.33
C LEU A 37 1.25 -6.40 -8.49
N VAL A 38 1.72 -5.23 -8.87
CA VAL A 38 1.26 -4.46 -10.03
C VAL A 38 2.44 -4.10 -10.92
N GLU A 39 2.21 -4.02 -12.22
CA GLU A 39 3.22 -3.53 -13.16
C GLU A 39 3.57 -2.06 -12.87
N THR A 40 4.87 -1.80 -12.72
CA THR A 40 5.35 -0.51 -12.25
C THR A 40 6.82 -0.29 -12.64
N ASP A 41 7.10 0.95 -13.02
CA ASP A 41 8.42 1.55 -13.19
C ASP A 41 8.74 2.54 -12.05
N ASN A 42 7.86 2.62 -11.05
CA ASN A 42 7.91 3.64 -9.99
C ASN A 42 8.73 3.17 -8.79
N LYS A 43 9.17 4.16 -8.00
CA LYS A 43 9.77 3.93 -6.67
C LYS A 43 8.84 3.12 -5.77
N GLU A 44 9.42 2.40 -4.84
CA GLU A 44 8.78 1.41 -3.97
C GLU A 44 7.61 1.99 -3.20
N ILE A 45 7.71 3.25 -2.74
CA ILE A 45 6.61 3.91 -2.03
C ILE A 45 5.39 4.17 -2.92
N VAL A 46 5.62 4.57 -4.18
CA VAL A 46 4.54 4.81 -5.14
C VAL A 46 3.95 3.48 -5.58
N THR A 47 4.78 2.47 -5.82
CA THR A 47 4.35 1.10 -6.09
C THR A 47 3.47 0.56 -4.96
N ALA A 48 3.89 0.70 -3.69
CA ALA A 48 3.11 0.27 -2.54
C ALA A 48 1.72 0.94 -2.48
N LEU A 49 1.63 2.25 -2.74
CA LEU A 49 0.34 2.96 -2.80
C LEU A 49 -0.54 2.48 -3.96
N ARG A 50 0.05 2.18 -5.13
CA ARG A 50 -0.67 1.61 -6.29
C ARG A 50 -1.21 0.22 -5.98
N GLU A 51 -0.42 -0.64 -5.34
CA GLU A 51 -0.87 -1.96 -4.90
C GLU A 51 -1.97 -1.87 -3.83
N ILE A 52 -1.90 -0.90 -2.92
CA ILE A 52 -2.96 -0.63 -1.94
C ILE A 52 -4.25 -0.20 -2.65
N ALA A 53 -4.19 0.75 -3.57
CA ALA A 53 -5.37 1.21 -4.32
C ALA A 53 -5.99 0.09 -5.17
N ALA A 54 -5.14 -0.78 -5.75
CA ALA A 54 -5.58 -1.97 -6.49
C ALA A 54 -6.23 -3.04 -5.59
N GLY A 55 -6.02 -2.99 -4.27
CA GLY A 55 -6.53 -3.98 -3.31
C GLY A 55 -5.63 -5.22 -3.17
N GLU A 56 -4.40 -5.16 -3.69
CA GLU A 56 -3.42 -6.25 -3.66
C GLU A 56 -2.69 -6.36 -2.30
N VAL A 57 -2.71 -5.28 -1.52
CA VAL A 57 -2.13 -5.25 -0.16
C VAL A 57 -3.25 -5.34 0.87
N LYS A 58 -3.26 -6.44 1.62
CA LYS A 58 -4.20 -6.63 2.73
C LYS A 58 -3.61 -6.10 4.04
N LEU A 59 -4.43 -5.36 4.79
CA LEU A 59 -4.11 -5.05 6.18
C LEU A 59 -4.40 -6.29 7.03
N ALA A 60 -3.44 -6.68 7.86
CA ALA A 60 -3.74 -7.63 8.93
C ALA A 60 -4.68 -6.92 9.90
N GLU A 61 -5.93 -7.36 9.97
CA GLU A 61 -6.84 -6.96 11.05
C GLU A 61 -6.20 -7.43 12.35
N ARG A 62 -5.76 -6.49 13.18
CA ARG A 62 -5.64 -6.81 14.60
C ARG A 62 -7.06 -6.88 15.11
N GLU A 63 -7.56 -8.10 15.32
CA GLU A 63 -8.66 -8.32 16.24
C GLU A 63 -8.32 -7.55 17.51
N ALA A 64 -9.09 -6.51 17.79
CA ALA A 64 -9.03 -5.81 19.05
C ALA A 64 -9.60 -6.76 20.10
N ASN A 65 -8.77 -7.68 20.58
CA ASN A 65 -9.08 -8.47 21.76
C ASN A 65 -9.14 -7.49 22.94
N GLY A 66 -10.37 -7.19 23.34
CA GLY A 66 -10.70 -6.54 24.61
C GLY A 66 -10.51 -7.49 25.78
#